data_AF-A0A2X4WR31-F1
#
_entry.id   AF-A0A2X4WR31-F1
#
_cell.length_a   1.000
_cell.length_b   1.000
_cell.length_c   1.000
_cell.angle_alpha   90.00
_cell.angle_beta   90.00
_cell.angle_gamma   90.00
#
_symmetry.space_group_name_H-M   'P 1'
#
loop_
_entity.id
_entity.type
_entity.pdbx_description
1 polymer ?
#
loop_
_entity_poly.entity_id
_entity_poly.type
_entity_poly.pdbx_seq_one_letter_code
_entity_poly.pdbx_strand_id
1 'polypeptide(L)'
;MMEGAAWEVAAPNASKRISMFDGYATIDFGRWHFHLCIGEHNDSGPELGRIRRCSRAELYRSLGADGTPHSWGVRMFNGRDEQMMTAMLPNPFLTKTQQIRDELDFSQLQLWDRLREQYLGLGPDELDRQGRGYRHQS
;
A
#
# COMPACT_ATOMS: atom_id res chain seq x y z
N MET A 1 12.48 -1.21 -12.55
CA MET A 1 11.36 -0.67 -13.35
C MET A 1 11.94 0.44 -14.19
N MET A 2 11.57 0.56 -15.47
CA MET A 2 12.04 1.66 -16.31
C MET A 2 11.37 2.95 -15.83
N GLU A 3 12.11 4.06 -15.78
CA GLU A 3 11.52 5.37 -15.50
C GLU A 3 10.38 5.65 -16.50
N GLY A 4 9.21 6.04 -15.98
CA GLY A 4 8.02 6.30 -16.79
C GLY A 4 7.01 5.14 -16.92
N ALA A 5 7.30 3.94 -16.39
CA ALA A 5 6.35 2.84 -16.35
C ALA A 5 5.81 2.59 -14.94
N ALA A 6 4.49 2.42 -14.81
CA ALA A 6 3.82 2.01 -13.58
C ALA A 6 2.84 0.87 -13.86
N TRP A 7 2.70 -0.04 -12.90
CA TRP A 7 1.79 -1.18 -12.99
C TRP A 7 0.92 -1.21 -11.73
N GLU A 8 -0.39 -1.21 -11.93
CA GLU A 8 -1.35 -1.44 -10.87
C GLU A 8 -1.95 -2.83 -11.04
N VAL A 9 -1.91 -3.63 -9.98
CA VAL A 9 -2.44 -4.99 -9.96
C VAL A 9 -3.24 -5.21 -8.69
N ALA A 10 -4.43 -5.79 -8.83
CA ALA A 10 -5.26 -6.17 -7.69
C ALA A 10 -4.87 -7.55 -7.18
N ALA A 11 -4.90 -7.74 -5.85
CA ALA A 11 -4.84 -9.07 -5.26
C ALA A 11 -6.13 -9.85 -5.59
N PRO A 12 -6.06 -10.92 -6.40
CA PRO A 12 -7.26 -11.62 -6.86
C PRO A 12 -7.88 -12.52 -5.78
N ASN A 13 -7.07 -12.90 -4.79
CA ASN A 13 -7.40 -13.79 -3.69
C ASN A 13 -6.38 -13.60 -2.56
N ALA A 14 -6.58 -14.28 -1.44
CA ALA A 14 -5.53 -14.44 -0.43
C ALA A 14 -4.28 -15.09 -1.06
N SER A 15 -3.08 -14.69 -0.63
CA SER A 15 -1.84 -15.28 -1.13
C SER A 15 -1.83 -16.79 -0.91
N LYS A 16 -1.41 -17.55 -1.91
CA LYS A 16 -1.18 -19.00 -1.81
C LYS A 16 0.09 -19.31 -1.05
N ARG A 17 1.10 -18.43 -1.12
CA ARG A 17 2.38 -18.57 -0.43
C ARG A 17 2.98 -17.21 -0.13
N ILE A 18 3.60 -17.13 1.04
CA ILE A 18 4.49 -16.05 1.46
C ILE A 18 5.81 -16.71 1.85
N SER A 19 6.92 -16.25 1.28
CA SER A 19 8.25 -16.79 1.56
C SER A 19 9.30 -15.69 1.59
N MET A 20 10.44 -15.97 2.21
CA MET A 20 11.59 -15.08 2.24
C MET A 20 12.81 -15.83 1.69
N PHE A 21 13.53 -15.23 0.75
CA PHE A 21 14.78 -15.78 0.23
C PHE A 21 15.74 -14.63 -0.10
N ASP A 22 16.96 -14.72 0.45
CA ASP A 22 18.05 -13.76 0.24
C ASP A 22 17.62 -12.28 0.25
N GLY A 23 16.91 -11.88 1.32
CA GLY A 23 16.45 -10.51 1.52
C GLY A 23 15.15 -10.15 0.81
N TYR A 24 14.64 -10.99 -0.09
CA TYR A 24 13.39 -10.75 -0.81
C TYR A 24 12.23 -11.53 -0.21
N ALA A 25 11.18 -10.80 0.16
CA ALA A 25 9.86 -11.36 0.43
C ALA A 25 9.15 -11.61 -0.90
N THR A 26 8.65 -12.83 -1.09
CA THR A 26 7.82 -13.22 -2.22
C THR A 26 6.39 -13.40 -1.76
N ILE A 27 5.47 -12.68 -2.39
CA ILE A 27 4.02 -12.86 -2.20
C ILE A 27 3.45 -13.45 -3.48
N ASP A 28 2.88 -14.64 -3.37
CA ASP A 28 2.43 -15.43 -4.52
C ASP A 28 0.91 -15.64 -4.48
N PHE A 29 0.19 -15.11 -5.47
CA PHE A 29 -1.25 -15.28 -5.64
C PHE A 29 -1.61 -16.41 -6.62
N GLY A 30 -0.62 -17.10 -7.18
CA GLY A 30 -0.75 -18.14 -8.19
C GLY A 30 -0.74 -17.60 -9.63
N ARG A 31 -1.62 -16.64 -9.95
CA ARG A 31 -1.66 -16.03 -11.30
C ARG A 31 -0.55 -15.00 -11.52
N TRP A 32 -0.17 -14.31 -10.45
CA TRP A 32 0.95 -13.39 -10.44
C TRP A 32 1.55 -13.39 -9.03
N HIS A 33 2.80 -12.95 -8.95
CA HIS A 33 3.52 -12.80 -7.70
C HIS A 33 4.44 -11.57 -7.81
N PHE A 34 4.90 -11.08 -6.67
CA PHE A 34 5.91 -10.04 -6.63
C PHE A 34 6.96 -10.34 -5.58
N HIS A 35 8.13 -9.73 -5.76
CA HIS A 35 9.27 -9.82 -4.86
C HIS A 35 9.62 -8.43 -4.35
N LEU A 36 9.78 -8.29 -3.04
CA LEU A 36 10.16 -7.02 -2.41
C LEU A 36 11.34 -7.25 -1.48
N CYS A 37 12.43 -6.51 -1.70
CA CYS A 37 13.60 -6.61 -0.83
C CYS A 37 13.31 -5.92 0.50
N ILE A 38 13.09 -6.68 1.56
CA ILE A 38 12.82 -6.17 2.92
C ILE A 38 13.87 -6.64 3.94
N GLY A 39 14.80 -7.51 3.53
CA GLY A 39 15.92 -8.01 4.33
C GLY A 39 17.26 -7.73 3.66
N GLU A 40 18.32 -8.30 4.23
CA GLU A 40 19.67 -8.21 3.66
C GLU A 40 19.81 -9.15 2.45
N HIS A 41 20.36 -8.63 1.35
CA HIS A 41 20.59 -9.36 0.09
C HIS A 41 22.10 -9.52 -0.11
N ASN A 42 22.59 -10.74 0.12
CA ASN A 42 24.03 -10.99 0.31
C ASN A 42 24.83 -10.94 -0.99
N ASP A 43 24.21 -11.35 -2.10
CA ASP A 43 24.88 -11.46 -3.40
C ASP A 43 25.21 -10.10 -4.04
N SER A 44 24.55 -9.03 -3.60
CA SER A 44 24.73 -7.69 -4.16
C SER A 44 25.87 -6.87 -3.58
N GLY A 45 26.50 -7.36 -2.50
CA GLY A 45 27.43 -6.57 -1.69
C GLY A 45 26.72 -5.48 -0.87
N PRO A 46 27.44 -4.86 0.08
CA PRO A 46 26.82 -4.03 1.13
C PRO A 46 26.15 -2.76 0.60
N GLU A 47 26.78 -2.07 -0.36
CA GLU A 47 26.25 -0.81 -0.88
C GLU A 47 24.95 -1.03 -1.66
N LEU A 48 24.96 -1.93 -2.63
CA LEU A 48 23.80 -2.23 -3.45
C LEU A 48 22.71 -2.95 -2.64
N GLY A 49 23.08 -3.79 -1.67
CA GLY A 49 22.14 -4.41 -0.74
C GLY A 49 21.39 -3.37 0.08
N ARG A 50 22.08 -2.34 0.59
CA ARG A 50 21.44 -1.21 1.29
C ARG A 50 20.46 -0.46 0.39
N ILE A 51 20.81 -0.24 -0.88
CA ILE A 51 19.95 0.45 -1.84
C ILE A 51 18.71 -0.37 -2.17
N ARG A 52 18.84 -1.68 -2.37
CA ARG A 52 17.72 -2.58 -2.71
C ARG A 52 16.71 -2.70 -1.57
N ARG A 53 17.21 -2.77 -0.33
CA ARG A 53 16.40 -3.02 0.85
C ARG A 53 15.45 -1.87 1.14
N CYS A 54 14.20 -2.20 1.48
CA CYS A 54 13.24 -1.27 2.05
C CYS A 54 13.83 -0.67 3.33
N SER A 55 13.96 0.65 3.35
CA SER A 55 14.51 1.43 4.46
C SER A 55 13.42 2.08 5.31
N ARG A 56 12.27 2.37 4.69
CA ARG A 56 11.16 3.09 5.31
C ARG A 56 9.83 2.64 4.70
N ALA A 57 8.84 2.47 5.57
CA ALA A 57 7.45 2.25 5.19
C ALA A 57 6.58 3.29 5.90
N GLU A 58 5.57 3.79 5.19
CA GLU A 58 4.68 4.83 5.72
C GLU A 58 3.22 4.47 5.46
N LEU A 59 2.42 4.61 6.50
CA LEU A 59 0.98 4.73 6.36
C LEU A 59 0.65 6.16 5.90
N TYR A 60 -0.11 6.28 4.82
CA TYR A 60 -0.51 7.58 4.29
C TYR A 60 -2.01 7.59 3.98
N ARG A 61 -2.57 8.80 4.02
CA ARG A 61 -3.87 9.12 3.44
C ARG A 61 -3.74 10.36 2.56
N SER A 62 -4.47 10.39 1.45
CA SER A 62 -4.54 11.56 0.57
C SER A 62 -5.79 12.36 0.89
N LEU A 63 -5.65 13.68 1.02
CA LEU A 63 -6.76 14.60 1.27
C LEU A 63 -7.23 15.23 -0.04
N GLY A 64 -8.55 15.39 -0.19
CA GLY A 64 -9.15 16.15 -1.27
C GLY A 64 -9.07 17.65 -1.03
N ALA A 65 -9.55 18.44 -2.00
CA ALA A 65 -9.61 19.91 -1.88
C ALA A 65 -10.46 20.39 -0.70
N ASP A 66 -11.44 19.58 -0.28
CA ASP A 66 -12.31 19.83 0.88
C ASP A 66 -11.66 19.45 2.23
N GLY A 67 -10.39 19.03 2.22
CA GLY A 67 -9.65 18.60 3.40
C GLY A 67 -10.01 17.20 3.90
N THR A 68 -10.90 16.47 3.22
CA THR A 68 -11.33 15.14 3.63
C THR A 68 -10.49 14.04 2.96
N PRO A 69 -10.21 12.92 3.64
CA PRO A 69 -9.47 11.81 3.05
C PRO A 69 -10.22 11.14 1.89
N HIS A 70 -9.51 10.82 0.82
CA HIS A 70 -10.05 10.11 -0.34
C HIS A 70 -9.28 8.85 -0.75
N SER A 71 -8.10 8.59 -0.17
CA SER A 71 -7.32 7.38 -0.40
C SER A 71 -6.47 7.06 0.81
N TRP A 72 -6.22 5.77 1.05
CA TRP A 72 -5.44 5.24 2.17
C TRP A 72 -4.50 4.17 1.66
N GLY A 73 -3.28 4.12 2.18
CA GLY A 73 -2.28 3.21 1.66
C GLY A 73 -1.06 3.04 2.54
N VAL A 74 -0.23 2.08 2.12
CA VAL A 74 1.15 1.93 2.58
C VAL A 74 2.06 2.26 1.41
N ARG A 75 3.09 3.06 1.63
CA ARG A 75 4.16 3.30 0.65
C ARG A 75 5.50 2.92 1.23
N MET A 76 6.36 2.34 0.40
CA MET A 76 7.65 1.78 0.81
C MET A 76 8.77 2.38 -0.02
N PHE A 77 9.88 2.69 0.64
CA PHE A 77 11.03 3.37 0.05
C PHE A 77 12.31 2.58 0.30
N ASN A 78 13.23 2.65 -0.66
CA ASN A 78 14.49 1.92 -0.61
C ASN A 78 15.60 2.72 0.10
N GLY A 79 16.84 2.23 0.13
CA GLY A 79 17.97 2.92 0.77
C GLY A 79 18.40 4.26 0.15
N ARG A 80 17.76 4.69 -0.94
CA ARG A 80 17.95 5.99 -1.61
C ARG A 80 16.71 6.89 -1.53
N ASP A 81 15.74 6.54 -0.68
CA ASP A 81 14.43 7.21 -0.61
C ASP A 81 13.62 7.15 -1.93
N GLU A 82 13.93 6.21 -2.82
CA GLU A 82 13.14 5.97 -4.03
C GLU A 82 11.95 5.08 -3.68
N GLN A 83 10.75 5.43 -4.18
CA GLN A 83 9.54 4.66 -3.92
C GLN A 83 9.60 3.31 -4.65
N MET A 84 9.52 2.22 -3.87
CA MET A 84 9.56 0.85 -4.37
C MET A 84 8.17 0.35 -4.77
N MET A 85 7.19 0.63 -3.92
CA MET A 85 5.83 0.11 -4.05
C MET A 85 4.86 0.95 -3.24
N THR A 86 3.64 1.06 -3.77
CA THR A 86 2.46 1.52 -3.05
C THR A 86 1.46 0.38 -2.98
N ALA A 87 1.02 0.05 -1.77
CA ALA A 87 -0.15 -0.80 -1.55
C ALA A 87 -1.34 0.09 -1.19
N MET A 88 -2.26 0.24 -2.15
CA MET A 88 -3.53 0.91 -1.90
C MET A 88 -4.44 0.00 -1.07
N LEU A 89 -4.97 0.53 0.04
CA LEU A 89 -5.88 -0.22 0.90
C LEU A 89 -7.32 -0.15 0.37
N PRO A 90 -8.22 -1.02 0.87
CA PRO A 90 -9.62 -0.94 0.50
C PRO A 90 -10.21 0.46 0.73
N ASN A 91 -10.93 0.95 -0.26
CA ASN A 91 -11.43 2.33 -0.28
C ASN A 91 -12.95 2.35 -0.07
N PRO A 92 -13.50 3.12 0.88
CA PRO A 92 -14.94 3.26 1.11
C PRO A 92 -15.74 3.72 -0.10
N PHE A 93 -15.09 4.38 -1.06
CA PHE A 93 -15.71 5.01 -2.21
C PHE A 93 -15.62 4.17 -3.49
N LEU A 94 -14.83 3.08 -3.46
CA LEU A 94 -14.61 2.21 -4.61
C LEU A 94 -15.06 0.78 -4.36
N THR A 95 -15.52 0.12 -5.41
CA THR A 95 -15.72 -1.33 -5.43
C THR A 95 -14.36 -2.05 -5.49
N LYS A 96 -14.36 -3.37 -5.31
CA LYS A 96 -13.16 -4.20 -5.50
C LYS A 96 -12.56 -4.15 -6.91
N THR A 97 -13.33 -3.68 -7.89
CA THR A 97 -12.93 -3.46 -9.28
C THR A 97 -12.67 -1.98 -9.60
N GLN A 98 -12.43 -1.17 -8.56
CA GLN A 98 -12.12 0.26 -8.66
C GLN A 98 -13.20 1.12 -9.33
N GLN A 99 -14.46 0.69 -9.29
CA GLN A 99 -15.59 1.50 -9.74
C GLN A 99 -16.12 2.36 -8.59
N ILE A 100 -16.62 3.56 -8.88
CA ILE A 100 -17.25 4.42 -7.87
C ILE A 100 -18.50 3.73 -7.33
N ARG A 101 -18.65 3.67 -6.00
CA ARG A 101 -19.82 3.09 -5.34
C ARG A 101 -20.99 4.07 -5.28
N ASP A 102 -22.21 3.55 -5.33
CA ASP A 102 -23.41 4.32 -5.04
C ASP A 102 -23.52 4.65 -3.55
N GLU A 103 -23.29 3.64 -2.70
CA GLU A 103 -23.26 3.77 -1.24
C GLU A 103 -21.83 3.61 -0.71
N LEU A 104 -21.42 4.53 0.17
CA LEU A 104 -20.11 4.53 0.79
C LEU A 104 -20.01 3.40 1.81
N ASP A 105 -18.86 2.72 1.87
CA ASP A 105 -18.64 1.56 2.72
C ASP A 105 -17.43 1.79 3.64
N PHE A 106 -17.64 2.50 4.74
CA PHE A 106 -16.56 2.80 5.70
C PHE A 106 -16.04 1.57 6.47
N SER A 107 -16.70 0.40 6.36
CA SER A 107 -16.15 -0.84 6.89
C SER A 107 -14.83 -1.24 6.21
N GLN A 108 -14.60 -0.75 4.99
CA GLN A 108 -13.33 -0.94 4.25
C GLN A 108 -12.12 -0.37 5.00
N LEU A 109 -12.31 0.57 5.93
CA LEU A 109 -11.23 1.14 6.75
C LEU A 109 -10.76 0.21 7.87
N GLN A 110 -11.39 -0.96 8.08
CA GLN A 110 -10.99 -1.88 9.16
C GLN A 110 -9.51 -2.30 9.08
N LEU A 111 -8.97 -2.48 7.86
CA LEU A 111 -7.54 -2.80 7.71
C LEU A 111 -6.66 -1.59 8.02
N TRP A 112 -7.06 -0.39 7.59
CA TRP A 112 -6.36 0.86 7.87
C TRP A 112 -6.26 1.13 9.37
N ASP A 113 -7.39 1.04 10.08
CA ASP A 113 -7.44 1.27 11.53
C ASP A 113 -6.54 0.28 12.28
N ARG A 114 -6.57 -1.01 11.91
CA ARG A 114 -5.70 -2.03 12.51
C ARG A 114 -4.21 -1.76 12.28
N LEU A 115 -3.83 -1.35 11.06
CA LEU A 115 -2.44 -1.03 10.76
C LEU A 115 -1.96 0.19 11.55
N ARG A 116 -2.79 1.23 11.65
CA ARG A 116 -2.47 2.41 12.46
C ARG A 116 -2.30 2.06 13.94
N GLU A 117 -3.20 1.26 14.48
CA GLU A 117 -3.14 0.85 15.88
C GLU A 117 -1.87 0.02 16.14
N GLN A 118 -1.63 -0.99 15.31
CA GLN A 118 -0.52 -1.92 15.48
C GLN A 118 0.86 -1.26 15.30
N TYR A 119 1.02 -0.38 14.32
CA TYR A 119 2.34 0.14 13.94
C TYR A 119 2.61 1.57 14.40
N LEU A 120 1.57 2.36 14.69
CA LEU A 120 1.70 3.75 15.12
C LEU A 120 1.13 4.01 16.52
N GLY A 121 0.44 3.04 17.13
CA GLY A 121 -0.28 3.26 18.38
C GLY A 121 -1.44 4.25 18.24
N LEU A 122 -1.94 4.45 17.01
CA LEU A 122 -3.02 5.39 16.71
C LEU A 122 -4.31 4.61 16.46
N GLY A 123 -5.34 4.87 17.26
CA GLY A 123 -6.68 4.34 17.00
C GLY A 123 -7.31 4.91 15.71
N PRO A 124 -8.56 4.50 15.43
CA PRO A 124 -9.36 5.08 14.35
C PRO A 124 -9.43 6.60 14.47
N ASP A 125 -9.39 7.29 13.33
CA ASP A 125 -9.58 8.74 13.24
C ASP A 125 -10.93 9.05 12.61
N GLU A 126 -11.70 9.93 13.25
CA GLU A 126 -13.01 10.35 12.75
C GLU A 126 -12.89 11.05 11.39
N LEU A 127 -11.78 11.74 11.12
CA LEU A 127 -11.56 12.40 9.83
C LEU A 127 -11.58 11.41 8.66
N ASP A 128 -11.14 10.17 8.87
CA ASP A 128 -11.15 9.12 7.84
C ASP A 128 -12.58 8.75 7.39
N ARG A 129 -13.61 9.16 8.13
CA ARG A 129 -15.02 8.88 7.84
C ARG A 129 -15.81 10.08 7.33
N GLN A 130 -15.13 11.21 7.10
CA GLN A 130 -15.79 12.46 6.68
C GLN A 130 -15.80 12.65 5.16
N GLY A 131 -15.05 11.85 4.41
CA GLY A 131 -14.99 11.95 2.95
C GLY A 131 -16.31 11.60 2.28
N ARG A 132 -16.68 12.36 1.24
CA ARG A 132 -17.95 12.22 0.51
C ARG A 132 -17.82 11.44 -0.80
N GLY A 133 -16.66 10.81 -1.04
CA GLY A 133 -16.33 10.12 -2.28
C GLY A 133 -15.96 11.05 -3.44
N TYR A 134 -15.72 10.45 -4.59
CA TYR A 134 -15.15 11.14 -5.76
C TYR A 134 -16.17 11.96 -6.57
N ARG A 135 -17.48 11.78 -6.35
CA ARG A 135 -18.52 12.45 -7.15
C ARG A 135 -18.67 13.95 -6.89
N HIS A 136 -18.08 14.46 -5.80
CA HIS A 136 -18.23 15.84 -5.37
C HIS A 136 -16.97 16.69 -5.55
N GLN A 137 -15.93 16.16 -6.21
CA GLN A 137 -14.71 16.90 -6.54
C GLN A 137 -14.85 17.54 -7.93
N SER A 138 -15.56 18.67 -7.99
CA SER A 138 -15.69 19.54 -9.17
C SER A 138 -15.22 20.94 -8.83
#